data_AF-A0A8S9KIE9-F1
#
_entry.id   AF-A0A8S9KIE9-F1
#
_cell.length_a   1.000
_cell.length_b   1.000
_cell.length_c   1.000
_cell.angle_alpha   90.00
_cell.angle_beta   90.00
_cell.angle_gamma   90.00
#
_symmetry.space_group_name_H-M   'P 1'
#
loop_
_entity.id
_entity.type
_entity.pdbx_description
1 polymer ?
#
loop_
_entity_poly.entity_id
_entity_poly.type
_entity_poly.pdbx_seq_one_letter_code
_entity_poly.pdbx_strand_id
1 'polypeptide(L)'
;MFAEDYGDIPGLDIIFLRGGYYYHTSFDTVDRILPGSMQARGENLISILKAFTSSSKLKVASERKSLDMDANRDMVERAVFFDYLTLFMVYYPRRVAMVLHNIPAALFFFAPIFLYMRDPGIHPLLSIFWAFSKGVIQHTAGILLGVIFPVLFSVIRLFFAYPMSWFAHLYLAFLMFIPCSFFGLLLPRTISDRVSPCHGVSSKKIMKVVKSLFFLLAHSRPCLLLENDF
;
A
#
# COMPACT_ATOMS: atom_id res chain seq x y z
N MET A 1 -4.40 8.36 -18.43
CA MET A 1 -3.39 9.36 -18.81
C MET A 1 -2.18 8.57 -19.27
N PHE A 2 -2.13 8.24 -20.56
CA PHE A 2 -0.99 7.56 -21.18
C PHE A 2 -0.28 8.63 -22.00
N ALA A 3 0.63 9.37 -21.38
CA ALA A 3 1.58 10.17 -22.12
C ALA A 3 2.79 9.26 -22.32
N GLU A 4 3.08 8.90 -23.57
CA GLU A 4 4.34 8.25 -23.88
C GLU A 4 5.44 9.30 -23.69
N ASP A 5 6.38 9.05 -22.79
CA ASP A 5 7.44 10.01 -22.47
C ASP A 5 8.44 10.08 -23.63
N TYR A 6 8.33 11.15 -24.43
CA TYR A 6 9.28 11.41 -25.51
C TYR A 6 10.53 12.13 -24.98
N GLY A 7 11.71 11.59 -25.31
CA GLY A 7 12.99 12.28 -25.15
C GLY A 7 13.81 11.91 -23.91
N ASP A 8 13.34 10.99 -23.06
CA ASP A 8 14.03 10.57 -21.82
C ASP A 8 14.44 11.80 -20.99
N ILE A 9 13.51 12.74 -20.76
CA ILE A 9 13.75 13.94 -19.95
C ILE A 9 13.04 13.76 -18.61
N PRO A 10 13.76 13.69 -17.48
CA PRO A 10 13.11 13.60 -16.17
C PRO A 10 12.29 14.87 -15.91
N GLY A 11 11.00 14.68 -15.62
CA GLY A 11 10.08 15.75 -15.23
C GLY A 11 9.99 15.91 -13.72
N LEU A 12 9.68 17.13 -13.27
CA LEU A 12 9.30 17.42 -11.89
C LEU A 12 7.96 18.14 -11.89
N ASP A 13 6.91 17.47 -11.40
CA ASP A 13 5.59 18.08 -11.21
C ASP A 13 5.47 18.60 -9.77
N ILE A 14 5.02 19.86 -9.63
CA ILE A 14 4.85 20.54 -8.36
C ILE A 14 3.44 21.09 -8.30
N ILE A 15 2.62 20.46 -7.47
CA ILE A 15 1.25 20.89 -7.20
C ILE A 15 1.13 21.42 -5.77
N PHE A 16 0.44 22.55 -5.61
CA PHE A 16 0.00 23.03 -4.31
C PHE A 16 -1.44 22.58 -4.09
N LEU A 17 -1.64 21.66 -3.14
CA LEU A 17 -2.93 21.07 -2.85
C LEU A 17 -3.66 21.89 -1.78
N ARG A 18 -4.65 22.69 -2.20
CA ARG A 18 -5.62 23.32 -1.31
C ARG A 18 -6.95 23.50 -2.04
N GLY A 19 -8.06 23.23 -1.36
CA GLY A 19 -9.39 23.41 -1.96
C GLY A 19 -9.65 22.50 -3.16
N GLY A 20 -9.10 21.28 -3.17
CA GLY A 20 -9.18 20.36 -4.33
C GLY A 20 -10.60 20.00 -4.79
N TYR A 21 -11.63 20.29 -4.01
CA TYR A 21 -13.04 20.12 -4.39
C TYR A 21 -13.56 21.21 -5.35
N TYR A 22 -12.80 22.29 -5.56
CA TYR A 22 -13.09 23.28 -6.61
C TYR A 22 -12.48 22.90 -7.97
N TYR A 23 -11.44 22.05 -7.96
CA TYR A 23 -10.71 21.64 -9.16
C TYR A 23 -11.63 21.00 -10.20
N HIS A 24 -11.50 21.38 -11.48
CA HIS A 24 -12.38 20.97 -12.58
C HIS A 24 -13.88 21.27 -12.38
N THR A 25 -14.21 22.31 -11.60
CA THR A 25 -15.59 22.79 -11.47
C THR A 25 -15.71 24.25 -11.86
N SER A 26 -16.94 24.75 -12.05
CA SER A 26 -17.23 26.17 -12.22
C SER A 26 -16.90 27.02 -10.98
N PHE A 27 -16.58 26.37 -9.85
CA PHE A 27 -16.12 27.03 -8.64
C PHE A 27 -14.60 27.21 -8.59
N ASP A 28 -13.85 26.89 -9.64
CA ASP A 28 -12.43 27.26 -9.73
C ASP A 28 -12.30 28.70 -10.24
N THR A 29 -12.25 29.66 -9.30
CA THR A 29 -12.32 31.10 -9.60
C THR A 29 -11.13 31.86 -9.01
N VAL A 30 -10.82 33.02 -9.60
CA VAL A 30 -9.63 33.83 -9.24
C VAL A 30 -9.63 34.28 -7.78
N ASP A 31 -10.79 34.58 -7.20
CA ASP A 31 -10.95 34.99 -5.80
C ASP A 31 -10.55 33.91 -4.79
N ARG A 32 -10.45 32.64 -5.22
CA ARG A 32 -10.01 31.52 -4.38
C ARG A 32 -8.50 31.31 -4.39
N ILE A 33 -7.76 32.04 -5.22
CA ILE A 33 -6.29 32.02 -5.20
C ILE A 33 -5.82 32.60 -3.86
N LEU A 34 -5.11 31.79 -3.09
CA LEU A 34 -4.56 32.19 -1.80
C LEU A 34 -3.60 33.40 -1.99
N PRO A 35 -3.83 34.55 -1.33
CA PRO A 35 -2.94 35.70 -1.46
C PRO A 35 -1.48 35.32 -1.18
N GLY A 36 -0.57 35.75 -2.05
CA GLY A 36 0.86 35.43 -1.98
C GLY A 36 1.26 34.06 -2.54
N SER A 37 0.33 33.13 -2.81
CA SER A 37 0.71 31.79 -3.30
C SER A 37 1.36 31.82 -4.68
N MET A 38 0.96 32.75 -5.54
CA MET A 38 1.56 32.93 -6.87
C MET A 38 3.02 33.39 -6.76
N GLN A 39 3.30 34.37 -5.89
CA GLN A 39 4.66 34.86 -5.64
C GLN A 39 5.54 33.75 -5.07
N ALA A 40 5.06 33.04 -4.03
CA ALA A 40 5.79 31.94 -3.41
C ALA A 40 6.12 30.82 -4.42
N ARG A 41 5.19 30.49 -5.34
CA ARG A 41 5.45 29.52 -6.41
C ARG A 41 6.54 30.02 -7.38
N GLY A 42 6.50 31.29 -7.78
CA GLY A 42 7.52 31.88 -8.64
C GLY A 42 8.91 31.85 -8.00
N GLU A 43 9.02 32.22 -6.73
CA GLU A 43 10.26 32.19 -5.96
C GLU A 43 10.81 30.77 -5.78
N ASN A 44 9.93 29.81 -5.46
CA ASN A 44 10.30 28.40 -5.37
C ASN A 44 10.80 27.86 -6.72
N LEU A 45 10.09 28.16 -7.81
CA LEU A 45 10.48 27.72 -9.16
C LEU A 45 11.85 28.30 -9.55
N ILE A 46 12.08 29.60 -9.34
CA ILE A 46 13.38 30.23 -9.62
C ILE A 46 14.49 29.59 -8.78
N SER A 47 14.23 29.31 -7.51
CA SER A 47 15.21 28.68 -6.61
C SER A 47 15.56 27.26 -7.06
N ILE A 48 14.56 26.47 -7.48
CA ILE A 48 14.74 25.13 -8.04
C ILE A 48 15.54 25.18 -9.34
N LEU A 49 15.20 26.11 -10.25
CA LEU A 49 15.94 26.28 -11.51
C LEU A 49 17.41 26.60 -11.25
N LYS A 50 17.71 27.52 -10.32
CA LYS A 50 19.08 27.83 -9.91
C LYS A 50 19.80 26.62 -9.33
N ALA A 51 19.13 25.85 -8.47
CA ALA A 51 19.70 24.65 -7.87
C ALA A 51 20.01 23.58 -8.94
N PHE A 52 19.11 23.36 -9.90
CA PHE A 52 19.34 22.39 -10.97
C PHE A 52 20.43 22.81 -11.94
N THR A 53 20.45 24.07 -12.39
CA THR A 53 21.44 24.55 -13.35
C THR A 53 22.85 24.67 -12.77
N SER A 54 22.98 24.78 -11.44
CA SER A 54 24.28 24.82 -10.75
C SER A 54 24.75 23.46 -10.21
N SER A 55 23.91 22.42 -10.27
CA SER A 55 24.21 21.11 -9.67
C SER A 55 25.06 20.25 -10.59
N SER A 56 26.23 19.84 -10.11
CA SER A 56 27.08 18.83 -10.77
C SER A 56 26.47 17.42 -10.81
N LYS A 57 25.38 17.20 -10.06
CA LYS A 57 24.63 15.93 -10.05
C LYS A 57 23.61 15.83 -11.20
N LEU A 58 23.26 16.95 -11.85
CA LEU A 58 22.35 16.92 -12.99
C LEU A 58 23.11 16.43 -14.22
N LYS A 59 22.61 15.37 -14.86
CA LYS A 59 23.26 14.69 -15.99
C LYS A 59 22.41 14.80 -17.24
N VAL A 60 23.05 15.08 -18.37
CA VAL A 60 22.36 15.04 -19.68
C VAL A 60 22.02 13.60 -20.07
N ALA A 61 21.10 13.42 -21.02
CA ALA A 61 20.59 12.09 -21.40
C ALA A 61 21.69 11.11 -21.83
N SER A 62 22.70 11.58 -22.57
CA SER A 62 23.86 10.76 -22.98
C SER A 62 24.70 10.29 -21.79
N GLU A 63 24.94 11.19 -20.82
CA GLU A 63 25.69 10.86 -19.60
C GLU A 63 24.92 9.85 -18.74
N ARG A 64 23.60 10.01 -18.60
CA ARG A 64 22.76 9.01 -17.90
C ARG A 64 22.81 7.65 -18.57
N LYS A 65 22.62 7.59 -19.89
CA LYS A 65 22.75 6.33 -20.65
C LYS A 65 24.12 5.68 -20.50
N SER A 66 25.20 6.47 -20.46
CA SER A 66 26.54 5.92 -20.27
C SER A 66 26.73 5.31 -18.88
N LEU A 67 26.19 5.94 -17.84
CA LEU A 67 26.17 5.38 -16.48
C LEU A 67 25.32 4.12 -16.40
N ASP A 68 24.19 4.06 -17.12
CA ASP A 68 23.33 2.87 -17.20
C ASP A 68 23.96 1.71 -17.99
N MET A 69 24.96 2.00 -18.83
CA MET A 69 25.73 1.00 -19.60
C MET A 69 26.93 0.47 -18.80
N ASP A 70 27.59 1.33 -18.03
CA ASP A 70 28.81 1.01 -17.26
C ASP A 70 28.47 0.43 -15.87
N ALA A 71 27.36 0.89 -15.27
CA ALA A 71 26.71 0.18 -14.20
C ALA A 71 25.93 -0.99 -14.81
N ASN A 72 26.33 -2.22 -14.48
CA ASN A 72 25.57 -3.43 -14.74
C ASN A 72 24.07 -3.10 -14.62
N ARG A 73 23.25 -3.27 -15.67
CA ARG A 73 21.84 -2.77 -15.78
C ARG A 73 20.96 -3.04 -14.56
N ASP A 74 21.37 -3.94 -13.69
CA ASP A 74 20.82 -4.21 -12.37
C ASP A 74 21.05 -3.12 -11.30
N MET A 75 21.91 -2.11 -11.51
CA MET A 75 22.31 -1.11 -10.49
C MET A 75 21.62 0.25 -10.62
N VAL A 76 20.96 0.55 -11.73
CA VAL A 76 19.99 1.67 -11.82
C VAL A 76 18.69 1.19 -11.15
N GLU A 77 18.81 0.85 -9.88
CA GLU A 77 17.72 0.27 -9.11
C GLU A 77 16.70 1.36 -8.85
N ARG A 78 15.51 1.20 -9.43
CA ARG A 78 14.31 1.89 -8.96
C ARG A 78 14.15 1.56 -7.48
N ALA A 79 14.60 2.48 -6.64
CA ALA A 79 14.48 2.36 -5.21
C ALA A 79 13.00 2.46 -4.83
N VAL A 80 12.62 1.74 -3.77
CA VAL A 80 11.29 1.91 -3.19
C VAL A 80 11.38 3.06 -2.21
N PHE A 81 10.48 4.02 -2.36
CA PHE A 81 10.32 5.12 -1.44
C PHE A 81 8.85 5.35 -1.15
N PHE A 82 8.55 5.71 0.10
CA PHE A 82 7.22 6.13 0.54
C PHE A 82 7.37 6.90 1.85
N ASP A 83 6.45 7.79 2.15
CA ASP A 83 6.38 8.41 3.47
C ASP A 83 5.53 7.55 4.42
N TYR A 84 5.95 7.48 5.68
CA TYR A 84 5.17 6.84 6.73
C TYR A 84 4.33 7.89 7.46
N LEU A 85 3.02 7.91 7.18
CA LEU A 85 2.06 8.85 7.77
C LEU A 85 2.50 10.31 7.68
N THR A 86 3.16 10.70 6.58
CA THR A 86 3.79 12.02 6.36
C THR A 86 4.82 12.45 7.42
N LEU A 87 5.29 11.56 8.29
CA LEU A 87 6.25 11.88 9.36
C LEU A 87 7.70 11.82 8.88
N PHE A 88 8.05 10.80 8.10
CA PHE A 88 9.39 10.62 7.54
C PHE A 88 9.34 9.80 6.25
N MET A 89 10.35 9.99 5.40
CA MET A 89 10.53 9.23 4.16
C MET A 89 11.28 7.93 4.45
N VAL A 90 10.72 6.80 4.02
CA VAL A 90 11.40 5.51 3.95
C VAL A 90 11.98 5.35 2.56
N TYR A 91 13.24 4.92 2.47
CA TYR A 91 13.94 4.69 1.22
C TYR A 91 14.81 3.44 1.33
N TYR A 92 14.71 2.52 0.36
CA TYR A 92 15.62 1.38 0.27
C TYR A 92 15.80 0.90 -1.19
N PRO A 93 16.97 0.32 -1.52
CA PRO A 93 17.27 -0.15 -2.86
C PRO A 93 16.42 -1.36 -3.26
N ARG A 94 16.29 -1.62 -4.56
CA ARG A 94 15.49 -2.71 -5.12
C ARG A 94 15.93 -4.08 -4.61
N ARG A 95 17.24 -4.31 -4.42
CA ARG A 95 17.73 -5.57 -3.82
C ARG A 95 17.13 -5.83 -2.45
N VAL A 96 17.03 -4.79 -1.62
CA VAL A 96 16.41 -4.89 -0.30
C VAL A 96 14.90 -5.11 -0.44
N ALA A 97 14.26 -4.43 -1.40
CA ALA A 97 12.84 -4.64 -1.71
C ALA A 97 12.53 -6.09 -2.08
N MET A 98 13.35 -6.68 -2.95
CA MET A 98 13.22 -8.08 -3.38
C MET A 98 13.28 -9.03 -2.19
N VAL A 99 14.12 -8.77 -1.19
CA VAL A 99 14.15 -9.60 0.03
C VAL A 99 12.92 -9.35 0.90
N LEU A 100 12.66 -8.09 1.26
CA LEU A 100 11.59 -7.71 2.19
C LEU A 100 10.19 -8.07 1.69
N HIS A 101 9.93 -7.94 0.39
CA HIS A 101 8.61 -8.19 -0.20
C HIS A 101 8.37 -9.69 -0.46
N ASN A 102 9.42 -10.48 -0.69
CA ASN A 102 9.30 -11.93 -0.90
C ASN A 102 9.28 -12.74 0.40
N ILE A 103 9.87 -12.24 1.50
CA ILE A 103 9.85 -12.95 2.79
C ILE A 103 8.41 -13.30 3.23
N PRO A 104 7.44 -12.37 3.22
CA PRO A 104 6.07 -12.69 3.62
C PRO A 104 5.42 -13.72 2.69
N ALA A 105 5.68 -13.64 1.38
CA ALA A 105 5.21 -14.63 0.42
C ALA A 105 5.75 -16.03 0.73
N ALA A 106 7.06 -16.14 0.97
CA ALA A 106 7.68 -17.39 1.37
C ALA A 106 7.09 -17.91 2.69
N LEU A 107 6.96 -17.05 3.70
CA LEU A 107 6.41 -17.45 5.00
C LEU A 107 4.98 -18.01 4.85
N PHE A 108 4.13 -17.36 4.07
CA PHE A 108 2.78 -17.82 3.83
C PHE A 108 2.67 -19.22 3.23
N PHE A 109 3.50 -19.54 2.23
CA PHE A 109 3.44 -20.83 1.57
C PHE A 109 4.11 -21.92 2.43
N PHE A 110 5.26 -21.60 3.04
CA PHE A 110 6.09 -22.61 3.67
C PHE A 110 5.82 -22.80 5.16
N ALA A 111 5.47 -21.77 5.93
CA ALA A 111 5.25 -21.92 7.37
C ALA A 111 4.08 -22.86 7.74
N PRO A 112 2.93 -22.89 7.02
CA PRO A 112 1.89 -23.87 7.29
C PRO A 112 2.40 -25.30 7.13
N ILE A 113 3.21 -25.54 6.09
CA ILE A 113 3.81 -26.84 5.78
C ILE A 113 4.79 -27.23 6.89
N PHE A 114 5.73 -26.34 7.24
CA PHE A 114 6.73 -26.59 8.28
C PHE A 114 6.11 -26.88 9.65
N LEU A 115 5.09 -26.12 10.04
CA LEU A 115 4.44 -26.33 11.33
C LEU A 115 3.65 -27.64 11.38
N TYR A 116 3.14 -28.08 10.23
CA TYR A 116 2.40 -29.33 10.13
C TYR A 116 3.34 -30.56 10.12
N MET A 117 4.51 -30.45 9.47
CA MET A 117 5.56 -31.47 9.54
C MET A 117 6.19 -31.63 10.94
N ARG A 118 6.10 -30.60 11.79
CA ARG A 118 6.59 -30.61 13.17
C ARG A 118 5.62 -31.30 14.15
N ASP A 119 4.37 -31.52 13.74
CA ASP A 119 3.37 -32.23 14.54
C ASP A 119 3.67 -33.74 14.49
N PRO A 120 3.85 -34.43 15.63
CA PRO A 120 4.20 -35.87 15.66
C PRO A 120 3.14 -36.82 15.08
N GLY A 121 1.97 -36.32 14.64
CA GLY A 121 0.96 -37.11 13.96
C GLY A 121 1.32 -37.42 12.51
N ILE A 122 1.10 -38.66 12.06
CA ILE A 122 1.13 -38.97 10.63
C ILE A 122 -0.12 -38.35 10.02
N HIS A 123 0.10 -37.33 9.22
CA HIS A 123 -0.99 -36.61 8.59
C HIS A 123 -0.88 -36.72 7.07
N PRO A 124 -1.93 -37.17 6.36
CA PRO A 124 -1.91 -37.25 4.92
C PRO A 124 -1.81 -35.86 4.28
N LEU A 125 -1.10 -35.74 3.16
CA LEU A 125 -0.95 -34.49 2.38
C LEU A 125 -2.29 -33.80 2.10
N LEU A 126 -3.34 -34.60 1.89
CA LEU A 126 -4.70 -34.11 1.66
C LEU A 126 -5.26 -33.34 2.87
N SER A 127 -4.92 -33.72 4.10
CA SER A 127 -5.33 -33.01 5.32
C SER A 127 -4.64 -31.64 5.44
N ILE A 128 -3.37 -31.54 5.04
CA ILE A 128 -2.63 -30.28 4.93
C ILE A 128 -3.33 -29.35 3.94
N PHE A 129 -3.62 -29.88 2.75
CA PHE A 129 -4.27 -29.12 1.68
C PHE A 129 -5.64 -28.59 2.12
N TRP A 130 -6.46 -29.40 2.78
CA TRP A 130 -7.76 -28.98 3.30
C TRP A 130 -7.65 -27.93 4.41
N ALA A 131 -6.71 -28.10 5.35
CA ALA A 131 -6.48 -27.12 6.41
C ALA A 131 -6.00 -25.78 5.84
N PHE A 132 -5.08 -25.81 4.88
CA PHE A 132 -4.61 -24.63 4.17
C PHE A 132 -5.75 -23.94 3.43
N SER A 133 -6.52 -24.68 2.61
CA SER A 133 -7.64 -24.16 1.83
C SER A 133 -8.71 -23.50 2.71
N LYS A 134 -9.06 -24.11 3.85
CA LYS A 134 -9.96 -23.51 4.83
C LYS A 134 -9.41 -22.19 5.38
N GLY A 135 -8.10 -22.13 5.67
CA GLY A 135 -7.42 -20.91 6.09
C GLY A 135 -7.47 -19.81 5.04
N VAL A 136 -7.21 -20.15 3.76
CA VAL A 136 -7.31 -19.22 2.63
C VAL A 136 -8.73 -18.68 2.51
N ILE A 137 -9.76 -19.56 2.49
CA ILE A 137 -11.16 -19.17 2.35
C ILE A 137 -11.58 -18.22 3.49
N GLN A 138 -11.27 -18.55 4.75
CA GLN A 138 -11.58 -17.69 5.89
C GLN A 138 -10.92 -16.32 5.80
N HIS A 139 -9.66 -16.28 5.34
CA HIS A 139 -8.94 -15.02 5.22
C HIS A 139 -9.47 -14.16 4.07
N THR A 140 -9.71 -14.76 2.91
CA THR A 140 -10.34 -14.08 1.75
C THR A 140 -11.72 -13.54 2.14
N ALA A 141 -12.55 -14.34 2.82
CA ALA A 141 -13.83 -13.86 3.36
C ALA A 141 -13.64 -12.69 4.33
N GLY A 142 -12.60 -12.74 5.17
CA GLY A 142 -12.26 -11.66 6.10
C GLY A 142 -11.85 -10.37 5.38
N ILE A 143 -11.02 -10.45 4.33
CA ILE A 143 -10.65 -9.28 3.51
C ILE A 143 -11.89 -8.68 2.86
N LEU A 144 -12.73 -9.51 2.23
CA LEU A 144 -13.95 -9.04 1.56
C LEU A 144 -14.87 -8.32 2.55
N LEU A 145 -15.12 -8.91 3.73
CA LEU A 145 -15.91 -8.27 4.77
C LEU A 145 -15.20 -7.02 5.33
N GLY A 146 -13.88 -7.05 5.48
CA GLY A 146 -13.08 -5.90 5.89
C GLY A 146 -13.16 -4.71 4.94
N VAL A 147 -13.52 -4.92 3.67
CA VAL A 147 -13.85 -3.86 2.70
C VAL A 147 -15.33 -3.50 2.76
N ILE A 148 -16.23 -4.50 2.81
CA ILE A 148 -17.69 -4.29 2.78
C ILE A 148 -18.18 -3.51 4.00
N PHE A 149 -17.69 -3.82 5.21
CA PHE A 149 -18.17 -3.17 6.43
C PHE A 149 -17.89 -1.65 6.46
N PRO A 150 -16.67 -1.16 6.18
CA PRO A 150 -16.41 0.27 6.04
C PRO A 150 -17.25 0.95 4.94
N VAL A 151 -17.48 0.27 3.81
CA VAL A 151 -18.32 0.80 2.72
C VAL A 151 -19.77 0.93 3.20
N LEU A 152 -20.32 -0.10 3.84
CA LEU A 152 -21.67 -0.08 4.38
C LEU A 152 -21.82 1.02 5.46
N PHE A 153 -20.85 1.13 6.35
CA PHE A 153 -20.80 2.21 7.34
C PHE A 153 -20.79 3.60 6.66
N SER A 154 -20.02 3.76 5.59
CA SER A 154 -19.97 4.99 4.79
C SER A 154 -21.33 5.34 4.20
N VAL A 155 -22.03 4.36 3.60
CA VAL A 155 -23.36 4.56 3.01
C VAL A 155 -24.39 4.92 4.08
N ILE A 156 -24.43 4.20 5.20
CA ILE A 156 -25.35 4.49 6.32
C ILE A 156 -25.12 5.89 6.87
N ARG A 157 -23.86 6.30 7.00
CA ARG A 157 -23.51 7.63 7.51
C ARG A 157 -24.04 8.76 6.62
N LEU A 158 -24.15 8.57 5.30
CA LEU A 158 -24.65 9.61 4.39
C LEU A 158 -26.08 10.08 4.70
N PHE A 159 -26.87 9.28 5.42
CA PHE A 159 -28.21 9.69 5.88
C PHE A 159 -28.20 10.72 7.00
N PHE A 160 -27.09 10.85 7.75
CA PHE A 160 -27.03 11.66 8.97
C PHE A 160 -25.83 12.62 9.03
N ALA A 161 -24.90 12.56 8.07
CA ALA A 161 -23.71 13.41 8.06
C ALA A 161 -23.19 13.72 6.64
N TYR A 162 -22.50 14.85 6.50
CA TYR A 162 -21.97 15.35 5.23
C TYR A 162 -21.01 14.38 4.53
N PRO A 163 -21.03 14.25 3.20
CA PRO A 163 -20.04 13.44 2.49
C PRO A 163 -18.61 13.93 2.78
N MET A 164 -17.65 13.00 2.84
CA MET A 164 -16.21 13.29 2.94
C MET A 164 -15.75 14.12 4.16
N SER A 165 -16.49 14.14 5.29
CA SER A 165 -16.05 14.90 6.48
C SER A 165 -14.69 14.47 7.05
N TRP A 166 -14.25 13.27 6.72
CA TRP A 166 -12.96 12.72 7.12
C TRP A 166 -11.79 13.21 6.25
N PHE A 167 -12.07 13.85 5.10
CA PHE A 167 -11.04 14.26 4.13
C PHE A 167 -10.08 15.31 4.69
N ALA A 168 -10.57 16.23 5.54
CA ALA A 168 -9.75 17.24 6.20
C ALA A 168 -9.18 16.78 7.57
N HIS A 169 -9.62 15.62 8.07
CA HIS A 169 -9.36 15.16 9.43
C HIS A 169 -8.94 13.69 9.43
N LEU A 170 -7.64 13.44 9.24
CA LEU A 170 -7.09 12.09 9.12
C LEU A 170 -7.47 11.17 10.30
N TYR A 171 -7.52 11.69 11.53
CA TYR A 171 -7.95 10.92 12.71
C TYR A 171 -9.39 10.41 12.59
N LEU A 172 -10.28 11.18 11.93
CA LEU A 172 -11.66 10.79 11.73
C LEU A 172 -11.76 9.65 10.72
N ALA A 173 -10.93 9.66 9.67
CA ALA A 173 -10.83 8.54 8.73
C ALA A 173 -10.44 7.25 9.47
N PHE A 174 -9.45 7.32 10.38
CA PHE A 174 -9.05 6.17 11.18
C PHE A 174 -10.17 5.66 12.09
N LEU A 175 -10.81 6.54 12.86
CA LEU A 175 -11.89 6.17 13.77
C LEU A 175 -13.11 5.59 13.03
N MET A 176 -13.39 6.08 11.83
CA MET A 176 -14.53 5.64 11.03
C MET A 176 -14.29 4.29 10.36
N PHE A 177 -13.13 4.09 9.74
CA PHE A 177 -12.94 2.95 8.84
C PHE A 177 -12.18 1.78 9.45
N ILE A 178 -11.21 2.05 10.34
CA ILE A 178 -10.40 0.97 10.93
C ILE A 178 -11.26 0.02 11.78
N PRO A 179 -12.08 0.48 12.73
CA PRO A 179 -12.88 -0.43 13.56
C PRO A 179 -13.85 -1.28 12.74
N CYS A 180 -14.50 -0.70 11.73
CA CYS A 180 -15.41 -1.41 10.84
C CYS A 180 -14.69 -2.45 10.00
N SER A 181 -13.52 -2.11 9.45
CA SER A 181 -12.70 -3.04 8.67
C SER A 181 -12.18 -4.19 9.53
N PHE A 182 -11.73 -3.87 10.74
CA PHE A 182 -11.25 -4.84 11.71
C PHE A 182 -12.37 -5.80 12.13
N PHE A 183 -13.59 -5.30 12.35
CA PHE A 183 -14.75 -6.13 12.62
C PHE A 183 -15.03 -7.11 11.48
N GLY A 184 -15.07 -6.62 10.23
CA GLY A 184 -15.24 -7.47 9.04
C GLY A 184 -14.16 -8.54 8.90
N LEU A 185 -12.90 -8.16 9.15
CA LEU A 185 -11.75 -9.07 9.08
C LEU A 185 -11.83 -10.22 10.10
N LEU A 186 -12.40 -9.98 11.28
CA LEU A 186 -12.50 -10.97 12.35
C LEU A 186 -13.76 -11.83 12.28
N LEU A 187 -14.82 -11.37 11.59
CA LEU A 187 -16.13 -12.02 11.62
C LEU A 187 -16.14 -13.47 11.12
N PRO A 188 -15.50 -13.86 10.00
CA PRO A 188 -15.46 -15.27 9.57
C PRO A 188 -14.79 -16.19 10.59
N ARG A 189 -13.84 -15.66 11.37
CA ARG A 189 -13.12 -16.43 12.39
C ARG A 189 -14.01 -16.69 13.59
N THR A 190 -14.69 -15.67 14.10
CA THR A 190 -15.57 -15.83 15.26
C THR A 190 -16.73 -16.79 14.96
N ILE A 191 -17.23 -16.80 13.72
CA ILE A 191 -18.23 -17.76 13.26
C ILE A 191 -17.63 -19.17 13.16
N SER A 192 -16.48 -19.34 12.51
CA SER A 192 -15.88 -20.66 12.36
C SER A 192 -15.44 -21.28 13.69
N ASP A 193 -14.96 -20.49 14.63
CA ASP A 193 -14.53 -20.97 15.96
C ASP A 193 -15.75 -21.42 16.80
N ARG A 194 -16.93 -20.84 16.57
CA ARG A 194 -18.19 -21.25 17.20
C ARG A 194 -18.78 -22.52 16.58
N VAL A 195 -18.65 -22.69 15.26
CA VAL A 195 -19.21 -23.84 14.53
C VAL A 195 -18.34 -25.11 14.69
N SER A 196 -17.02 -24.95 14.87
CA SER A 196 -16.09 -26.09 14.97
C SER A 196 -15.24 -26.05 16.26
N PRO A 197 -15.81 -26.39 17.44
CA PRO A 197 -15.05 -26.42 18.70
C PRO A 197 -13.96 -27.50 18.71
N CYS A 198 -14.16 -28.58 17.95
CA CYS A 198 -13.38 -29.83 17.97
C CYS A 198 -12.10 -29.83 17.13
N HIS A 199 -11.40 -28.71 17.01
CA HIS A 199 -10.05 -28.72 16.44
C HIS A 199 -9.00 -28.90 17.55
N GLY A 200 -8.18 -29.95 17.43
CA GLY A 200 -7.07 -30.24 18.35
C GLY A 200 -6.07 -29.07 18.45
N VAL A 201 -5.34 -29.00 19.57
CA VAL A 201 -4.44 -27.89 19.94
C VAL A 201 -3.42 -27.54 18.84
N SER A 202 -2.96 -28.54 18.08
CA SER A 202 -2.04 -28.36 16.94
C SER A 202 -2.68 -27.58 15.77
N SER A 203 -3.90 -27.93 15.38
CA SER A 203 -4.63 -27.25 14.30
C SER A 203 -4.92 -25.78 14.60
N LYS A 204 -5.11 -25.43 15.89
CA LYS A 204 -5.31 -24.03 16.33
C LYS A 204 -4.02 -23.20 16.27
N LYS A 205 -2.85 -23.77 16.62
CA LYS A 205 -1.54 -23.10 16.52
C LYS A 205 -1.17 -22.78 15.06
N ILE A 206 -1.37 -23.73 14.15
CA ILE A 206 -1.03 -23.59 12.73
C ILE A 206 -1.90 -22.53 12.08
N MET A 207 -3.21 -22.61 12.32
CA MET A 207 -4.15 -21.62 11.82
C MET A 207 -3.81 -20.20 12.31
N LYS A 208 -3.28 -20.05 13.53
CA LYS A 208 -2.80 -18.75 14.04
C LYS A 208 -1.57 -18.24 13.28
N VAL A 209 -0.64 -19.11 12.89
CA VAL A 209 0.56 -18.72 12.13
C VAL A 209 0.25 -18.43 10.67
N VAL A 210 -0.54 -19.27 9.98
CA VAL A 210 -1.03 -18.99 8.61
C VAL A 210 -1.68 -17.60 8.56
N LYS A 211 -2.50 -17.28 9.58
CA LYS A 211 -3.17 -15.97 9.72
C LYS A 211 -2.20 -14.80 9.87
N SER A 212 -1.16 -14.91 10.72
CA SER A 212 -0.15 -13.85 10.89
C SER A 212 0.65 -13.62 9.60
N LEU A 213 0.91 -14.68 8.84
CA LEU A 213 1.73 -14.61 7.63
C LEU A 213 0.96 -14.09 6.42
N PHE A 214 -0.33 -14.43 6.31
CA PHE A 214 -1.26 -13.78 5.39
C PHE A 214 -1.40 -12.26 5.64
N PHE A 215 -1.52 -11.85 6.91
CA PHE A 215 -1.57 -10.43 7.27
C PHE A 215 -0.28 -9.70 6.88
N LEU A 216 0.87 -10.31 7.14
CA LEU A 216 2.18 -9.80 6.70
C LEU A 216 2.25 -9.68 5.18
N LEU A 217 1.76 -10.66 4.41
CA LEU A 217 1.72 -10.60 2.94
C LEU A 217 0.86 -9.47 2.39
N ALA A 218 -0.32 -9.27 2.99
CA ALA A 218 -1.25 -8.23 2.56
C ALA A 218 -0.70 -6.82 2.86
N HIS A 219 0.17 -6.67 3.86
CA HIS A 219 0.77 -5.39 4.27
C HIS A 219 2.22 -5.22 3.81
N SER A 220 2.86 -6.27 3.29
CA SER A 220 4.25 -6.22 2.81
C SER A 220 4.40 -5.68 1.40
N ARG A 221 3.29 -5.56 0.68
CA ARG A 221 3.22 -4.69 -0.47
C ARG A 221 2.74 -3.33 0.05
N PRO A 222 3.64 -2.37 0.35
CA PRO A 222 3.22 -0.97 0.31
C PRO A 222 2.52 -0.80 -1.04
N CYS A 223 1.30 -0.24 -1.05
CA CYS A 223 0.49 0.02 -2.24
C CYS A 223 1.39 0.26 -3.46
N LEU A 224 1.62 -0.80 -4.24
CA LEU A 224 2.04 -0.73 -5.63
C LEU A 224 0.76 -0.32 -6.38
N LEU A 225 0.23 0.84 -6.03
CA LEU A 225 -0.44 1.65 -7.02
C LEU A 225 0.70 2.15 -7.90
N LEU A 226 0.56 1.87 -9.18
CA LEU A 226 1.51 2.13 -10.27
C LEU A 226 2.51 0.98 -10.55
N GLU A 227 2.04 -0.27 -10.49
CA GLU A 227 2.65 -1.37 -11.25
C GLU A 227 1.76 -1.63 -12.48
N ASN A 228 2.35 -1.38 -13.66
CA ASN A 228 1.77 -1.25 -15.00
C ASN A 228 1.34 0.18 -15.38
N ASP A 229 2.11 0.73 -16.32
CA ASP A 229 1.88 1.96 -17.10
C ASP A 229 2.15 3.31 -16.41
N PHE A 230 3.41 3.54 -16.03
CA PHE A 230 4.03 4.87 -15.98
C PHE A 230 5.44 4.78 -16.57
#